data_AF-A0A7K7VWK3-F1
#
_entry.id   AF-A0A7K7VWK3-F1
#
_cell.length_a   1.000
_cell.length_b   1.000
_cell.length_c   1.000
_cell.angle_alpha   90.00
_cell.angle_beta   90.00
_cell.angle_gamma   90.00
#
_symmetry.space_group_name_H-M   'P 1'
#
loop_
_entity.id
_entity.type
_entity.pdbx_description
1 polymer ?
#
loop_
_entity_poly.entity_id
_entity_poly.type
_entity_poly.pdbx_seq_one_letter_code
_entity_poly.pdbx_strand_id
1 'polypeptide(L)'
;RPFHVEPTNIVSVNDDTQRVTDEASAMNKRIHYYSRLASPAHRALIAPDHVLPAPDEIYVYSPLGTAFKIDSCTDGHGKNSSIVTIFMIWNTMMGTSILSIPWGIKQAGFTSGIILILLMGILTLYCCYRVVKSRKMIPLIDTSHWEFPDVCKYYFGSFGQWSSLLFSMVSLVGAMVVYWVLMSNFLFNTGKFIYRDVFDFLSVICPGAAKDYPPRNGSVTLFSGNSTSFELFEEWWDKSRTVPFYLIAALLPLLNLKSPSFFAKFNVLGTVSVVYLVFLVTVKAAHLGIHLEFNWFTENEFFVPEFRILFPQLTGVLTLAFFIHNCIITLLQNNRNQENNVRDLSVAYFLVGLTYLYVGVIIFASFPSPPLSKECIEQNFLDNFPSDDIMSFVARIFLLFQMMTVYPLLGYLARVQLLGQVFGNVYPSVFHVLVLNVAIVGAGVAMARFYPNIGGIIRYSGATCGLAFVFVYPSLIYMISLHRAGQLTWPALIIHIFIILLGLANLIAQFLL
;
A
#
# COMPACT_ATOMS: atom_id res chain seq x y z
N ARG A 1 14.94 58.60 34.49
CA ARG A 1 13.53 58.62 34.97
C ARG A 1 12.99 57.21 34.76
N PRO A 2 12.54 56.49 35.79
CA PRO A 2 12.06 55.12 35.63
C PRO A 2 10.78 55.14 34.80
N PHE A 3 10.63 54.18 33.90
CA PHE A 3 9.46 54.03 33.04
C PHE A 3 8.25 53.64 33.89
N HIS A 4 7.23 54.47 33.85
CA HIS A 4 5.92 54.22 34.43
C HIS A 4 5.14 53.28 33.49
N VAL A 5 4.66 52.15 34.02
CA VAL A 5 3.80 51.22 33.29
C VAL A 5 2.38 51.41 33.83
N GLU A 6 1.43 51.73 32.95
CA GLU A 6 0.03 51.95 33.31
C GLU A 6 -0.64 50.66 33.82
N PRO A 7 -1.52 50.76 34.84
CA PRO A 7 -2.21 49.62 35.41
C PRO A 7 -3.46 49.28 34.58
N THR A 8 -3.30 48.57 33.47
CA THR A 8 -4.44 47.97 32.75
C THR A 8 -4.63 46.47 33.05
N ASN A 9 -4.03 45.97 34.13
CA ASN A 9 -4.14 44.58 34.58
C ASN A 9 -4.86 44.44 35.93
N ILE A 10 -6.05 45.04 36.07
CA ILE A 10 -6.93 44.74 37.19
C ILE A 10 -8.27 44.27 36.63
N VAL A 11 -8.42 42.95 36.51
CA VAL A 11 -9.73 42.27 36.50
C VAL A 11 -9.64 41.08 37.45
N SER A 12 -10.64 41.02 38.32
CA SER A 12 -10.83 40.09 39.42
C SER A 12 -11.29 38.70 38.95
N VAL A 13 -10.64 37.67 39.51
CA VAL A 13 -11.15 36.36 39.97
C VAL A 13 -12.04 35.55 39.01
N ASN A 14 -11.52 34.37 38.66
CA ASN A 14 -12.11 33.21 37.95
C ASN A 14 -12.04 33.22 36.42
N ASP A 15 -10.92 32.73 35.87
CA ASP A 15 -10.91 31.63 34.89
C ASP A 15 -9.46 31.24 34.54
N ASP A 16 -9.22 29.92 34.46
CA ASP A 16 -7.94 29.28 34.13
C ASP A 16 -7.55 29.48 32.65
N THR A 17 -7.40 30.73 32.20
CA THR A 17 -6.78 31.03 30.90
C THR A 17 -5.27 31.19 31.08
N GLN A 18 -4.50 30.32 30.42
CA GLN A 18 -3.03 30.37 30.33
C GLN A 18 -2.57 31.81 30.02
N ARG A 19 -1.97 32.47 31.01
CA ARG A 19 -1.40 33.82 30.86
C ARG A 19 -0.31 33.79 29.78
N VAL A 20 -0.38 34.75 28.87
CA VAL A 20 0.67 35.06 27.89
C VAL A 20 1.94 35.43 28.66
N THR A 21 3.07 34.77 28.37
CA THR A 21 4.36 35.08 28.99
C THR A 21 4.84 36.47 28.54
N ASP A 22 5.52 37.21 29.43
CA ASP A 22 6.06 38.54 29.12
C ASP A 22 7.01 38.51 27.91
N GLU A 23 7.70 37.39 27.71
CA GLU A 23 8.56 37.11 26.56
C GLU A 23 7.76 37.07 25.24
N ALA A 24 6.60 36.40 25.21
CA ALA A 24 5.76 36.31 24.03
C ALA A 24 5.13 37.66 23.64
N SER A 25 4.81 38.50 24.63
CA SER A 25 4.31 39.87 24.43
C SER A 25 5.39 40.80 23.87
N ALA A 26 6.60 40.74 24.43
CA ALA A 26 7.75 41.50 23.94
C ALA A 26 8.13 41.10 22.50
N MET A 27 8.05 39.81 22.18
CA MET A 27 8.32 39.27 20.85
C MET A 27 7.29 39.74 19.81
N ASN A 28 6.00 39.71 20.14
CA ASN A 28 4.95 40.19 19.24
C ASN A 28 5.13 41.68 18.88
N LYS A 29 5.52 42.50 19.85
CA LYS A 29 5.85 43.92 19.61
C LYS A 29 7.05 44.10 18.67
N ARG A 30 8.08 43.26 18.78
CA ARG A 30 9.24 43.29 17.86
C ARG A 30 8.85 42.90 16.44
N ILE A 31 8.05 41.85 16.26
CA ILE A 31 7.58 41.42 14.94
C ILE A 31 6.72 42.50 14.29
N HIS A 32 5.80 43.11 15.04
CA HIS A 32 5.00 44.23 14.55
C HIS A 32 5.86 45.44 14.13
N TYR A 33 6.92 45.73 14.88
CA TYR A 33 7.87 46.79 14.52
C TYR A 33 8.57 46.50 13.18
N TYR A 34 9.12 45.30 12.98
CA TYR A 34 9.72 44.92 11.69
C TYR A 34 8.72 44.88 10.55
N SER A 35 7.49 44.41 10.79
CA SER A 35 6.42 44.38 9.78
C SER A 35 6.03 45.78 9.30
N ARG A 36 6.12 46.78 10.17
CA ARG A 36 5.87 48.19 9.82
C ARG A 36 7.03 48.85 9.07
N LEU A 37 8.25 48.34 9.26
CA LEU A 37 9.44 48.79 8.54
C LEU A 37 9.56 48.17 7.14
N ALA A 38 8.98 47.00 6.94
CA ALA A 38 8.97 46.30 5.65
C ALA A 38 7.99 46.97 4.65
N SER A 39 8.51 47.90 3.85
CA SER A 39 7.81 48.36 2.64
C SER A 39 7.86 47.28 1.54
N PRO A 40 6.79 47.05 0.75
CA PRO A 40 6.75 46.04 -0.31
C PRO A 40 7.88 46.14 -1.35
N ALA A 41 8.55 47.30 -1.44
CA ALA A 41 9.56 47.58 -2.44
C ALA A 41 11.00 47.22 -2.02
N HIS A 42 11.31 46.95 -0.74
CA HIS A 42 12.69 46.77 -0.27
C HIS A 42 12.86 45.52 0.61
N ARG A 43 13.33 44.42 0.02
CA ARG A 43 13.68 43.15 0.70
C ARG A 43 14.83 43.27 1.72
N ALA A 44 15.54 44.39 1.78
CA ALA A 44 16.66 44.61 2.70
C ALA A 44 16.24 44.84 4.17
N LEU A 45 14.95 45.06 4.45
CA LEU A 45 14.42 45.35 5.79
C LEU A 45 13.59 44.18 6.36
N ILE A 46 13.74 42.98 5.81
CA ILE A 46 13.15 41.75 6.36
C ILE A 46 13.91 41.38 7.64
N ALA A 47 13.17 40.97 8.68
CA ALA A 47 13.77 40.56 9.94
C ALA A 47 14.78 39.40 9.72
N PRO A 48 16.02 39.51 10.21
CA PRO A 48 17.01 38.43 10.09
C PRO A 48 16.54 37.14 10.77
N ASP A 49 16.94 35.98 10.23
CA ASP A 49 16.46 34.66 10.69
C ASP A 49 16.76 34.34 12.17
N HIS A 50 17.80 34.94 12.76
CA HIS A 50 18.12 34.78 14.19
C HIS A 50 17.26 35.65 15.12
N VAL A 51 16.46 36.57 14.56
CA VAL A 51 15.52 37.46 15.27
C VAL A 51 14.10 36.88 15.23
N LEU A 52 13.82 36.01 14.26
CA LEU A 52 12.56 35.27 14.19
C LEU A 52 12.61 34.09 15.16
N PRO A 53 11.57 33.88 15.98
CA PRO A 53 11.53 32.74 16.88
C PRO A 53 11.50 31.42 16.13
N ALA A 54 11.99 30.39 16.79
CA ALA A 54 11.87 29.03 16.29
C ALA A 54 10.37 28.66 16.16
N PRO A 55 9.98 27.79 15.19
CA PRO A 55 8.58 27.52 14.84
C PRO A 55 7.70 26.98 15.99
N ASP A 56 8.34 26.49 17.04
CA ASP A 56 7.77 25.98 18.30
C ASP A 56 7.30 27.08 19.27
N GLU A 57 7.67 28.33 19.02
CA GLU A 57 7.36 29.49 19.87
C GLU A 57 6.38 30.50 19.23
N ILE A 58 5.78 30.16 18.08
CA ILE A 58 4.87 31.07 17.35
C ILE A 58 3.44 30.94 17.90
N TYR A 59 2.99 31.98 18.61
CA TYR A 59 1.62 32.11 19.12
C TYR A 59 0.82 33.09 18.26
N VAL A 60 -0.40 32.72 17.85
CA VAL A 60 -1.31 33.64 17.17
C VAL A 60 -2.36 34.15 18.14
N TYR A 61 -2.42 35.48 18.24
CA TYR A 61 -3.32 36.20 19.11
C TYR A 61 -4.67 36.39 18.41
N SER A 62 -5.74 35.89 19.04
CA SER A 62 -7.11 36.22 18.65
C SER A 62 -7.44 37.68 19.02
N PRO A 63 -8.26 38.40 18.25
CA PRO A 63 -8.77 39.72 18.64
C PRO A 63 -9.55 39.74 19.96
N LEU A 64 -9.89 38.57 20.52
CA LEU A 64 -10.50 38.38 21.84
C LEU A 64 -9.48 38.13 22.98
N GLY A 65 -8.17 38.32 22.75
CA GLY A 65 -7.14 38.26 23.78
C GLY A 65 -6.62 36.86 24.15
N THR A 66 -7.11 35.81 23.49
CA THR A 66 -6.62 34.43 23.66
C THR A 66 -5.48 34.14 22.69
N ALA A 67 -4.33 33.69 23.21
CA ALA A 67 -3.21 33.21 22.40
C ALA A 67 -3.37 31.71 22.14
N PHE A 68 -3.53 31.33 20.89
CA PHE A 68 -3.51 29.92 20.49
C PHE A 68 -2.09 29.56 20.05
N LYS A 69 -1.53 28.49 20.63
CA LYS A 69 -0.37 27.83 20.04
C LYS A 69 -0.83 27.26 18.71
N ILE A 70 -0.34 27.84 17.62
CA ILE A 70 -0.50 27.19 16.33
C ILE A 70 0.44 25.99 16.39
N ASP A 71 -0.12 24.79 16.51
CA ASP A 71 0.57 23.60 16.00
C ASP A 71 0.75 23.87 14.52
N SER A 72 1.90 24.44 14.17
CA SER A 72 2.23 24.80 12.82
C SER A 72 2.14 23.54 11.97
N CYS A 73 1.20 23.55 11.03
CA CYS A 73 1.38 22.90 9.75
C CYS A 73 2.68 23.48 9.18
N THR A 74 3.78 22.85 9.58
CA THR A 74 5.11 23.02 9.01
C THR A 74 5.09 22.36 7.64
N ASP A 75 4.53 23.07 6.67
CA ASP A 75 4.83 22.84 5.27
C ASP A 75 6.30 23.25 5.06
N GLY A 76 7.24 22.33 5.33
CA GLY A 76 8.65 22.54 4.98
C GLY A 76 9.70 21.80 5.80
N HIS A 77 9.40 21.33 7.03
CA HIS A 77 10.33 20.49 7.78
C HIS A 77 9.84 19.04 7.78
N GLY A 78 10.44 18.23 6.92
CA GLY A 78 10.16 16.80 6.90
C GLY A 78 10.35 16.19 8.28
N LYS A 79 9.29 15.54 8.78
CA LYS A 79 9.23 14.98 10.13
C LYS A 79 10.00 13.67 10.25
N ASN A 80 10.21 12.98 9.13
CA ASN A 80 10.73 11.62 9.11
C ASN A 80 12.22 11.59 8.78
N SER A 81 12.97 10.72 9.44
CA SER A 81 14.35 10.42 9.05
C SER A 81 14.39 9.62 7.74
N SER A 82 15.55 9.64 7.06
CA SER A 82 15.75 8.85 5.82
C SER A 82 15.43 7.37 6.00
N ILE A 83 15.83 6.77 7.13
CA ILE A 83 15.56 5.34 7.40
C ILE A 83 14.07 5.05 7.56
N VAL A 84 13.33 5.93 8.25
CA VAL A 84 11.88 5.80 8.40
C VAL A 84 11.21 5.94 7.02
N THR A 85 11.68 6.85 6.18
CA THR A 85 11.17 7.02 4.81
C THR A 85 11.40 5.77 3.96
N ILE A 86 12.58 5.16 4.03
CA ILE A 86 12.90 3.88 3.35
C ILE A 86 11.93 2.78 3.81
N PHE A 87 11.76 2.61 5.13
CA PHE A 87 10.85 1.61 5.68
C PHE A 87 9.38 1.89 5.37
N MET A 88 8.96 3.16 5.30
CA MET A 88 7.61 3.53 4.89
C MET A 88 7.35 3.16 3.44
N ILE A 89 8.29 3.47 2.54
CA ILE A 89 8.20 3.11 1.11
C ILE A 89 8.18 1.58 0.96
N TRP A 90 9.08 0.87 1.66
CA TRP A 90 9.14 -0.58 1.68
C TRP A 90 7.83 -1.19 2.19
N ASN A 91 7.32 -0.77 3.35
CA ASN A 91 6.07 -1.28 3.93
C ASN A 91 4.84 -0.95 3.06
N THR A 92 4.84 0.17 2.35
CA THR A 92 3.74 0.54 1.44
C THR A 92 3.69 -0.39 0.21
N MET A 93 4.86 -0.84 -0.30
CA MET A 93 4.94 -1.82 -1.38
C MET A 93 4.79 -3.27 -0.88
N MET A 94 5.24 -3.56 0.35
CA MET A 94 5.06 -4.85 1.00
C MET A 94 3.60 -5.05 1.42
N GLY A 95 2.84 -5.69 0.54
CA GLY A 95 1.46 -6.06 0.83
C GLY A 95 1.09 -7.39 0.20
N THR A 96 -0.18 -7.51 -0.18
CA THR A 96 -0.79 -8.67 -0.83
C THR A 96 -0.02 -9.21 -2.04
N SER A 97 0.72 -8.36 -2.73
CA SER A 97 1.53 -8.68 -3.91
C SER A 97 2.54 -9.79 -3.64
N ILE A 98 3.15 -9.82 -2.45
CA ILE A 98 4.18 -10.81 -2.07
C ILE A 98 3.65 -12.25 -2.11
N LEU A 99 2.36 -12.42 -1.83
CA LEU A 99 1.69 -13.72 -1.79
C LEU A 99 1.56 -14.36 -3.18
N SER A 100 1.63 -13.53 -4.23
CA SER A 100 1.45 -13.93 -5.63
C SER A 100 2.75 -14.06 -6.42
N ILE A 101 3.89 -13.67 -5.84
CA ILE A 101 5.19 -13.75 -6.53
C ILE A 101 5.59 -15.20 -6.87
N PRO A 102 5.45 -16.19 -5.98
CA PRO A 102 5.79 -17.58 -6.33
C PRO A 102 4.95 -18.12 -7.50
N TRP A 103 3.66 -17.77 -7.53
CA TRP A 103 2.77 -18.09 -8.65
C TRP A 103 3.19 -17.37 -9.93
N GLY A 104 3.60 -16.10 -9.85
CA GLY A 104 4.11 -15.38 -11.02
C GLY A 104 5.39 -16.02 -11.59
N ILE A 105 6.32 -16.46 -10.72
CA ILE A 105 7.51 -17.21 -11.14
C ILE A 105 7.09 -18.52 -11.81
N LYS A 106 6.10 -19.24 -11.29
CA LYS A 106 5.54 -20.44 -11.94
C LYS A 106 5.02 -20.15 -13.36
N GLN A 107 4.33 -19.02 -13.56
CA GLN A 107 3.81 -18.65 -14.89
C GLN A 107 4.91 -18.29 -15.88
N ALA A 108 5.98 -17.63 -15.44
CA ALA A 108 7.09 -17.28 -16.31
C ALA A 108 8.06 -18.45 -16.55
N GLY A 109 8.22 -19.32 -15.55
CA GLY A 109 9.37 -20.22 -15.40
C GLY A 109 10.37 -19.64 -14.39
N PHE A 110 11.18 -20.51 -13.79
CA PHE A 110 12.02 -20.11 -12.65
C PHE A 110 13.12 -19.11 -13.03
N THR A 111 13.96 -19.46 -14.02
CA THR A 111 15.03 -18.58 -14.51
C THR A 111 14.48 -17.29 -15.11
N SER A 112 13.45 -17.38 -15.97
CA SER A 112 12.85 -16.20 -16.58
C SER A 112 12.18 -15.30 -15.52
N GLY A 113 11.56 -15.88 -14.50
CA GLY A 113 10.90 -15.16 -13.41
C GLY A 113 11.88 -14.34 -12.57
N ILE A 114 13.05 -14.91 -12.24
CA ILE A 114 14.13 -14.19 -11.56
C ILE A 114 14.61 -13.00 -12.39
N ILE A 115 14.85 -13.22 -13.68
CA ILE A 115 15.29 -12.16 -14.61
C ILE A 115 14.24 -11.05 -14.69
N LEU A 116 12.95 -11.41 -14.80
CA LEU A 116 11.85 -10.45 -14.90
C LEU A 116 11.67 -9.63 -13.61
N ILE A 117 11.81 -10.24 -12.43
CA ILE A 117 11.76 -9.51 -11.14
C ILE A 117 12.84 -8.41 -11.11
N LEU A 118 14.07 -8.75 -11.51
CA LEU A 118 15.18 -7.80 -11.54
C LEU A 118 14.98 -6.70 -12.59
N LEU A 119 14.62 -7.07 -13.83
CA LEU A 119 14.41 -6.12 -14.91
C LEU A 119 13.25 -5.17 -14.63
N MET A 120 12.10 -5.69 -14.18
CA MET A 120 10.95 -4.88 -13.81
C MET A 120 11.25 -4.00 -12.59
N GLY A 121 12.01 -4.49 -11.61
CA GLY A 121 12.44 -3.69 -10.46
C GLY A 121 13.30 -2.49 -10.88
N ILE A 122 14.27 -2.68 -11.78
CA ILE A 122 15.11 -1.59 -12.30
C ILE A 122 14.28 -0.60 -13.14
N LEU A 123 13.42 -1.12 -14.02
CA LEU A 123 12.60 -0.30 -14.91
C LEU A 123 11.60 0.57 -14.13
N THR A 124 10.91 -0.01 -13.15
CA THR A 124 9.95 0.70 -12.29
C THR A 124 10.65 1.70 -11.37
N LEU A 125 11.83 1.38 -10.83
CA LEU A 125 12.65 2.35 -10.09
C LEU A 125 13.01 3.56 -10.96
N TYR A 126 13.45 3.33 -12.21
CA TYR A 126 13.76 4.40 -13.15
C TYR A 126 12.53 5.28 -13.43
N CYS A 127 11.37 4.67 -13.67
CA CYS A 127 10.12 5.39 -13.89
C CYS A 127 9.70 6.21 -12.66
N CYS A 128 9.83 5.63 -11.47
CA CYS A 128 9.53 6.31 -10.21
C CYS A 128 10.48 7.48 -9.96
N TYR A 129 11.76 7.34 -10.29
CA TYR A 129 12.73 8.44 -10.27
C TYR A 129 12.28 9.58 -11.20
N ARG A 130 11.78 9.27 -12.41
CA ARG A 130 11.24 10.28 -13.33
C ARG A 130 10.02 10.99 -12.76
N VAL A 131 9.10 10.27 -12.10
CA VAL A 131 7.96 10.86 -11.39
C VAL A 131 8.44 11.86 -10.33
N VAL A 132 9.39 11.48 -9.47
CA VAL A 132 9.91 12.36 -8.42
C VAL A 132 10.62 13.58 -9.01
N LYS A 133 11.37 13.41 -10.10
CA LYS A 133 12.09 14.51 -10.75
C LYS A 133 11.18 15.46 -11.53
N SER A 134 10.01 14.99 -11.97
CA SER A 134 9.08 15.76 -12.81
C SER A 134 8.69 17.12 -12.22
N ARG A 135 8.51 17.21 -10.89
CA ARG A 135 8.22 18.46 -10.17
C ARG A 135 9.36 19.47 -10.27
N LYS A 136 10.60 19.00 -10.14
CA LYS A 136 11.81 19.85 -10.21
C LYS A 136 12.10 20.36 -11.64
N MET A 137 11.49 19.76 -12.65
CA MET A 137 11.67 20.16 -14.05
C MET A 137 10.71 21.26 -14.51
N ILE A 138 9.76 21.68 -13.67
CA ILE A 138 8.85 22.80 -13.95
C ILE A 138 9.48 24.09 -13.43
N PRO A 139 9.92 25.01 -14.31
CA PRO A 139 10.53 26.26 -13.89
C PRO A 139 9.45 27.32 -13.55
N LEU A 140 9.79 28.31 -12.72
CA LEU A 140 8.97 29.49 -12.36
C LEU A 140 7.71 29.29 -11.48
N ILE A 141 7.28 28.07 -11.16
CA ILE A 141 6.08 27.83 -10.33
C ILE A 141 6.48 27.08 -9.05
N ASP A 142 5.96 27.51 -7.90
CA ASP A 142 6.09 26.72 -6.68
C ASP A 142 5.23 25.45 -6.79
N THR A 143 5.90 24.31 -6.94
CA THR A 143 5.27 23.00 -7.06
C THR A 143 5.31 22.23 -5.73
N SER A 144 5.61 22.89 -4.61
CA SER A 144 5.73 22.31 -3.25
C SER A 144 4.54 21.44 -2.83
N HIS A 145 3.31 21.86 -3.15
CA HIS A 145 2.06 21.16 -2.82
C HIS A 145 1.51 20.26 -3.94
N TRP A 146 2.19 20.16 -5.08
CA TRP A 146 1.63 19.45 -6.23
C TRP A 146 1.84 17.95 -6.12
N GLU A 147 0.76 17.21 -6.39
CA GLU A 147 0.80 15.77 -6.58
C GLU A 147 1.05 15.40 -8.04
N PHE A 148 1.34 14.13 -8.30
CA PHE A 148 1.64 13.69 -9.66
C PHE A 148 0.49 13.93 -10.67
N PRO A 149 -0.80 13.78 -10.31
CA PRO A 149 -1.91 14.21 -11.18
C PRO A 149 -1.88 15.70 -11.54
N ASP A 150 -1.43 16.57 -10.63
CA ASP A 150 -1.32 18.01 -10.89
C ASP A 150 -0.18 18.30 -11.88
N VAL A 151 0.91 17.55 -11.80
CA VAL A 151 1.98 17.57 -12.81
C VAL A 151 1.42 17.14 -14.17
N CYS A 152 0.60 16.08 -14.22
CA CYS A 152 -0.04 15.63 -15.46
C CYS A 152 -0.97 16.72 -16.04
N LYS A 153 -1.71 17.43 -15.18
CA LYS A 153 -2.55 18.57 -15.58
C LYS A 153 -1.73 19.70 -16.19
N TYR A 154 -0.56 20.01 -15.64
CA TYR A 154 0.31 21.07 -16.18
C TYR A 154 0.84 20.74 -17.58
N TYR A 155 1.23 19.50 -17.84
CA TYR A 155 1.81 19.11 -19.15
C TYR A 155 0.76 18.82 -20.22
N PHE A 156 -0.35 18.17 -19.88
CA PHE A 156 -1.36 17.69 -20.84
C PHE A 156 -2.72 18.40 -20.73
N GLY A 157 -2.85 19.40 -19.85
CA GLY A 157 -4.09 20.15 -19.63
C GLY A 157 -5.21 19.30 -19.02
N SER A 158 -6.46 19.59 -19.41
CA SER A 158 -7.65 18.90 -18.89
C SER A 158 -7.65 17.40 -19.22
N PHE A 159 -7.14 17.01 -20.39
CA PHE A 159 -7.00 15.59 -20.75
C PHE A 159 -6.10 14.84 -19.77
N GLY A 160 -4.94 15.42 -19.41
CA GLY A 160 -4.03 14.84 -18.41
C GLY A 160 -4.65 14.69 -17.03
N GLN A 161 -5.45 15.66 -16.62
CA GLN A 161 -6.14 15.62 -15.33
C GLN A 161 -7.13 14.44 -15.27
N TRP A 162 -8.05 14.33 -16.22
CA TRP A 162 -9.06 13.28 -16.21
C TRP A 162 -8.48 11.88 -16.48
N SER A 163 -7.51 11.78 -17.39
CA SER A 163 -6.86 10.49 -17.68
C SER A 163 -6.03 10.00 -16.50
N SER A 164 -5.25 10.86 -15.84
CA SER A 164 -4.51 10.48 -14.63
C SER A 164 -5.47 10.07 -13.50
N LEU A 165 -6.57 10.79 -13.30
CA LEU A 165 -7.59 10.40 -12.32
C LEU A 165 -8.16 9.00 -12.60
N LEU A 166 -8.54 8.71 -13.85
CA LEU A 166 -9.08 7.41 -14.24
C LEU A 166 -8.12 6.26 -13.94
N PHE A 167 -6.87 6.33 -14.41
CA PHE A 167 -5.90 5.25 -14.18
C PHE A 167 -5.49 5.13 -12.71
N SER A 168 -5.57 6.22 -11.93
CA SER A 168 -5.30 6.19 -10.48
C SER A 168 -6.43 5.49 -9.75
N MET A 169 -7.68 5.77 -10.13
CA MET A 169 -8.86 5.08 -9.61
C MET A 169 -8.84 3.58 -9.93
N VAL A 170 -8.46 3.19 -11.15
CA VAL A 170 -8.32 1.76 -11.51
C VAL A 170 -7.35 1.05 -10.56
N SER A 171 -6.21 1.68 -10.25
CA SER A 171 -5.22 1.11 -9.33
C SER A 171 -5.76 1.00 -7.89
N LEU A 172 -6.35 2.08 -7.35
CA LEU A 172 -6.82 2.12 -5.97
C LEU A 172 -8.01 1.17 -5.76
N VAL A 173 -9.00 1.20 -6.66
CA VAL A 173 -10.16 0.30 -6.60
C VAL A 173 -9.70 -1.14 -6.81
N GLY A 174 -8.79 -1.41 -7.74
CA GLY A 174 -8.20 -2.73 -7.95
C GLY A 174 -7.51 -3.29 -6.69
N ALA A 175 -6.71 -2.47 -6.01
CA ALA A 175 -6.08 -2.85 -4.74
C ALA A 175 -7.12 -3.13 -3.64
N MET A 176 -8.15 -2.28 -3.52
CA MET A 176 -9.24 -2.49 -2.56
C MET A 176 -10.03 -3.78 -2.84
N VAL A 177 -10.28 -4.10 -4.12
CA VAL A 177 -10.92 -5.36 -4.51
C VAL A 177 -10.06 -6.56 -4.11
N VAL A 178 -8.76 -6.54 -4.41
CA VAL A 178 -7.83 -7.63 -4.04
C VAL A 178 -7.78 -7.82 -2.52
N TYR A 179 -7.75 -6.72 -1.77
CA TYR A 179 -7.78 -6.75 -0.31
C TYR A 179 -9.07 -7.41 0.18
N TRP A 180 -10.22 -7.10 -0.42
CA TRP A 180 -11.49 -7.73 -0.04
C TRP A 180 -11.48 -9.25 -0.25
N VAL A 181 -10.98 -9.70 -1.40
CA VAL A 181 -10.85 -11.13 -1.73
C VAL A 181 -9.92 -11.83 -0.74
N LEU A 182 -8.75 -11.25 -0.45
CA LEU A 182 -7.77 -11.83 0.47
C LEU A 182 -8.24 -11.82 1.93
N MET A 183 -8.84 -10.72 2.39
CA MET A 183 -9.44 -10.66 3.73
C MET A 183 -10.54 -11.71 3.88
N SER A 184 -11.37 -11.92 2.85
CA SER A 184 -12.40 -12.97 2.88
C SER A 184 -11.78 -14.36 3.00
N ASN A 185 -10.71 -14.63 2.25
CA ASN A 185 -9.99 -15.91 2.30
C ASN A 185 -9.33 -16.15 3.66
N PHE A 186 -8.67 -15.13 4.23
CA PHE A 186 -8.03 -15.24 5.53
C PHE A 186 -9.05 -15.38 6.66
N LEU A 187 -10.13 -14.59 6.65
CA LEU A 187 -11.20 -14.70 7.62
C LEU A 187 -11.85 -16.10 7.57
N PHE A 188 -12.11 -16.63 6.38
CA PHE A 188 -12.65 -17.98 6.21
C PHE A 188 -11.73 -19.03 6.84
N ASN A 189 -10.44 -19.03 6.49
CA ASN A 189 -9.47 -19.99 7.02
C ASN A 189 -9.25 -19.84 8.55
N THR A 190 -9.21 -18.61 9.06
CA THR A 190 -9.12 -18.33 10.50
C THR A 190 -10.35 -18.87 11.23
N GLY A 191 -11.55 -18.65 10.71
CA GLY A 191 -12.77 -19.20 11.31
C GLY A 191 -12.82 -20.72 11.28
N LYS A 192 -12.37 -21.36 10.18
CA LYS A 192 -12.28 -22.82 10.08
C LYS A 192 -11.29 -23.42 11.09
N PHE A 193 -10.15 -22.77 11.30
CA PHE A 193 -9.18 -23.18 12.32
C PHE A 193 -9.78 -23.09 13.73
N ILE A 194 -10.37 -21.93 14.08
CA ILE A 194 -10.97 -21.71 15.40
C ILE A 194 -12.11 -22.70 15.65
N TYR A 195 -12.97 -22.93 14.65
CA TYR A 195 -14.06 -23.89 14.79
C TYR A 195 -13.52 -25.29 15.07
N ARG A 196 -12.54 -25.77 14.30
CA ARG A 196 -11.94 -27.09 14.49
C ARG A 196 -11.28 -27.22 15.86
N ASP A 197 -10.47 -26.24 16.26
CA ASP A 197 -9.75 -26.29 17.53
C ASP A 197 -10.72 -26.25 18.73
N VAL A 198 -11.75 -25.40 18.69
CA VAL A 198 -12.75 -25.31 19.77
C VAL A 198 -13.66 -26.54 19.83
N PHE A 199 -14.15 -27.04 18.69
CA PHE A 199 -15.06 -28.20 18.66
C PHE A 199 -14.34 -29.56 18.80
N ASP A 200 -13.10 -29.71 18.34
CA ASP A 200 -12.29 -30.89 18.66
C ASP A 200 -11.88 -30.89 20.15
N PHE A 201 -11.59 -29.71 20.74
CA PHE A 201 -11.28 -29.61 22.18
C PHE A 201 -12.49 -29.93 23.08
N LEU A 202 -13.72 -29.61 22.63
CA LEU A 202 -14.96 -30.02 23.30
C LEU A 202 -15.30 -31.49 23.08
N SER A 203 -14.74 -32.14 22.06
CA SER A 203 -14.85 -33.58 21.82
C SER A 203 -13.81 -34.35 22.63
N VAL A 204 -13.96 -34.32 23.96
CA VAL A 204 -13.20 -35.18 24.87
C VAL A 204 -13.59 -36.64 24.59
N ILE A 205 -12.70 -37.38 23.94
CA ILE A 205 -12.77 -38.85 23.84
C ILE A 205 -12.65 -39.41 25.27
N CYS A 206 -13.68 -40.09 25.76
CA CYS A 206 -13.62 -40.81 27.02
C CYS A 206 -12.64 -42.00 26.91
N PRO A 207 -11.58 -42.10 27.73
CA PRO A 207 -10.81 -43.31 27.84
C PRO A 207 -11.59 -44.32 28.69
N GLY A 208 -12.03 -45.40 28.05
CA GLY A 208 -12.45 -46.62 28.76
C GLY A 208 -13.96 -46.94 28.70
N ALA A 209 -14.32 -47.81 27.77
CA ALA A 209 -15.34 -48.83 28.03
C ALA A 209 -14.77 -50.18 27.58
N ALA A 210 -14.20 -50.91 28.53
CA ALA A 210 -14.00 -52.34 28.38
C ALA A 210 -15.36 -53.01 28.14
N LYS A 211 -15.47 -53.85 27.12
CA LYS A 211 -16.28 -55.07 27.13
C LYS A 211 -15.76 -56.01 26.05
N ASP A 212 -15.61 -57.26 26.47
CA ASP A 212 -15.00 -58.38 25.79
C ASP A 212 -15.62 -58.72 24.42
N TYR A 213 -14.84 -59.51 23.64
CA TYR A 213 -15.14 -60.38 22.48
C TYR A 213 -14.53 -59.99 21.11
N PRO A 214 -14.04 -60.98 20.31
CA PRO A 214 -13.02 -60.77 19.27
C PRO A 214 -13.61 -60.84 17.83
N PRO A 215 -12.78 -60.75 16.77
CA PRO A 215 -12.91 -59.75 15.71
C PRO A 215 -13.85 -60.17 14.57
N ARG A 216 -14.65 -59.25 14.04
CA ARG A 216 -15.29 -59.46 12.74
C ARG A 216 -15.21 -58.21 11.86
N ASN A 217 -14.59 -58.43 10.71
CA ASN A 217 -14.39 -57.55 9.57
C ASN A 217 -15.53 -56.56 9.33
N GLY A 218 -15.16 -55.28 9.33
CA GLY A 218 -16.02 -54.16 9.00
C GLY A 218 -15.45 -52.91 9.65
N SER A 219 -14.51 -52.24 8.99
CA SER A 219 -14.09 -50.90 9.39
C SER A 219 -15.24 -49.92 9.10
N VAL A 220 -16.24 -49.92 9.97
CA VAL A 220 -17.22 -48.84 10.06
C VAL A 220 -16.53 -47.74 10.86
N THR A 221 -16.03 -46.72 10.15
CA THR A 221 -15.57 -45.46 10.73
C THR A 221 -16.76 -44.77 11.37
N LEU A 222 -16.96 -45.00 12.66
CA LEU A 222 -18.02 -44.39 13.46
C LEU A 222 -17.59 -42.95 13.82
N PHE A 223 -17.77 -42.03 12.88
CA PHE A 223 -17.69 -40.59 13.12
C PHE A 223 -18.97 -40.14 13.86
N SER A 224 -18.93 -40.16 15.19
CA SER A 224 -19.95 -39.57 16.07
C SER A 224 -19.54 -38.15 16.46
N GLY A 225 -19.31 -37.29 15.46
CA GLY A 225 -19.44 -35.85 15.61
C GLY A 225 -20.82 -35.47 15.07
N ASN A 226 -21.54 -34.56 15.74
CA ASN A 226 -22.89 -34.15 15.35
C ASN A 226 -22.89 -33.59 13.92
N SER A 227 -23.13 -34.41 12.89
CA SER A 227 -22.95 -34.06 11.47
C SER A 227 -23.74 -32.81 11.09
N THR A 228 -24.90 -32.63 11.72
CA THR A 228 -25.77 -31.46 11.57
C THR A 228 -25.11 -30.15 12.00
N SER A 229 -24.25 -30.12 13.03
CA SER A 229 -23.62 -28.86 13.47
C SER A 229 -22.47 -28.44 12.55
N PHE A 230 -21.77 -29.42 11.97
CA PHE A 230 -20.73 -29.14 10.97
C PHE A 230 -21.35 -28.68 9.63
N GLU A 231 -22.44 -29.32 9.20
CA GLU A 231 -23.19 -28.91 8.00
C GLU A 231 -23.77 -27.50 8.15
N LEU A 232 -24.34 -27.17 9.32
CA LEU A 232 -24.80 -25.81 9.63
C LEU A 232 -23.63 -24.81 9.66
N PHE A 233 -22.47 -25.19 10.18
CA PHE A 233 -21.30 -24.31 10.14
C PHE A 233 -20.84 -24.04 8.70
N GLU A 234 -20.78 -25.05 7.84
CA GLU A 234 -20.41 -24.86 6.43
C GLU A 234 -21.44 -24.02 5.65
N GLU A 235 -22.73 -24.11 6.00
CA GLU A 235 -23.77 -23.27 5.41
C GLU A 235 -23.63 -21.79 5.81
N TRP A 236 -23.31 -21.52 7.07
CA TRP A 236 -23.18 -20.15 7.60
C TRP A 236 -21.78 -19.53 7.39
N TRP A 237 -20.77 -20.36 7.14
CA TRP A 237 -19.36 -19.97 7.02
C TRP A 237 -18.76 -20.36 5.66
N ASP A 238 -19.41 -19.98 4.56
CA ASP A 238 -18.93 -20.23 3.21
C ASP A 238 -17.95 -19.15 2.72
N LYS A 239 -16.82 -19.60 2.13
CA LYS A 239 -15.72 -18.76 1.63
C LYS A 239 -16.19 -17.67 0.65
N SER A 240 -17.18 -17.97 -0.19
CA SER A 240 -17.61 -17.13 -1.31
C SER A 240 -18.94 -16.42 -1.05
N ARG A 241 -19.82 -17.01 -0.23
CA ARG A 241 -21.20 -16.54 -0.04
C ARG A 241 -21.42 -15.70 1.19
N THR A 242 -20.95 -16.11 2.38
CA THR A 242 -21.31 -15.43 3.64
C THR A 242 -20.15 -14.59 4.19
N VAL A 243 -18.93 -15.13 4.17
CA VAL A 243 -17.74 -14.48 4.73
C VAL A 243 -17.47 -13.07 4.15
N PRO A 244 -17.57 -12.84 2.82
CA PRO A 244 -17.38 -11.51 2.27
C PRO A 244 -18.39 -10.47 2.77
N PHE A 245 -19.59 -10.88 3.19
CA PHE A 245 -20.61 -9.96 3.71
C PHE A 245 -20.38 -9.62 5.19
N TYR A 246 -19.85 -10.55 6.00
CA TYR A 246 -19.47 -10.26 7.39
C TYR A 246 -18.41 -9.14 7.48
N LEU A 247 -17.50 -9.06 6.50
CA LEU A 247 -16.53 -7.98 6.40
C LEU A 247 -17.17 -6.61 6.20
N ILE A 248 -18.37 -6.50 5.62
CA ILE A 248 -19.08 -5.23 5.44
C ILE A 248 -19.40 -4.61 6.80
N ALA A 249 -19.90 -5.42 7.74
CA ALA A 249 -20.25 -4.95 9.09
C ALA A 249 -19.04 -4.37 9.83
N ALA A 250 -17.84 -4.92 9.60
CA ALA A 250 -16.60 -4.43 10.20
C ALA A 250 -16.04 -3.21 9.45
N LEU A 251 -15.91 -3.27 8.12
CA LEU A 251 -15.12 -2.33 7.31
C LEU A 251 -15.90 -1.10 6.84
N LEU A 252 -17.21 -1.23 6.59
CA LEU A 252 -18.01 -0.10 6.11
C LEU A 252 -18.09 1.05 7.14
N PRO A 253 -18.26 0.80 8.45
CA PRO A 253 -18.17 1.88 9.44
C PRO A 253 -16.78 2.53 9.46
N LEU A 254 -15.71 1.73 9.36
CA LEU A 254 -14.32 2.22 9.39
C LEU A 254 -14.00 3.13 8.19
N LEU A 255 -14.55 2.83 7.00
CA LEU A 255 -14.39 3.65 5.79
C LEU A 255 -15.07 5.02 5.87
N ASN A 256 -16.08 5.17 6.72
CA ASN A 256 -16.84 6.43 6.83
C ASN A 256 -16.24 7.41 7.86
N LEU A 257 -15.13 7.03 8.51
CA LEU A 257 -14.42 7.92 9.43
C LEU A 257 -13.80 9.11 8.66
N LYS A 258 -13.92 10.31 9.25
CA LYS A 258 -13.47 11.55 8.59
C LYS A 258 -11.95 11.66 8.48
N SER A 259 -11.21 11.12 9.44
CA SER A 259 -9.74 11.20 9.49
C SER A 259 -9.09 9.80 9.48
N PRO A 260 -8.08 9.57 8.64
CA PRO A 260 -7.35 8.29 8.59
C PRO A 260 -6.19 8.22 9.61
N SER A 261 -5.95 9.29 10.38
CA SER A 261 -4.77 9.46 11.24
C SER A 261 -4.65 8.39 12.33
N PHE A 262 -5.77 7.80 12.75
CA PHE A 262 -5.79 6.66 13.66
C PHE A 262 -5.17 5.41 13.01
N PHE A 263 -5.58 5.06 11.79
CA PHE A 263 -5.09 3.87 11.08
C PHE A 263 -3.64 3.98 10.64
N ALA A 264 -3.16 5.20 10.36
CA ALA A 264 -1.76 5.44 10.02
C ALA A 264 -0.80 4.97 11.13
N LYS A 265 -1.21 5.03 12.41
CA LYS A 265 -0.40 4.54 13.54
C LYS A 265 -0.28 3.01 13.57
N PHE A 266 -1.28 2.30 13.05
CA PHE A 266 -1.28 0.84 12.97
C PHE A 266 -0.44 0.31 11.81
N ASN A 267 0.11 1.18 10.96
CA ASN A 267 0.95 0.74 9.84
C ASN A 267 2.22 0.01 10.30
N VAL A 268 2.68 0.23 11.54
CA VAL A 268 3.78 -0.53 12.18
C VAL A 268 3.50 -2.04 12.19
N LEU A 269 2.23 -2.42 12.33
CA LEU A 269 1.81 -3.82 12.29
C LEU A 269 2.08 -4.48 10.93
N GLY A 270 1.98 -3.71 9.83
CA GLY A 270 2.32 -4.21 8.50
C GLY A 270 3.78 -4.66 8.39
N THR A 271 4.69 -3.98 9.08
CA THR A 271 6.08 -4.42 9.17
C THR A 271 6.18 -5.75 9.92
N VAL A 272 5.43 -5.91 11.02
CA VAL A 272 5.44 -7.14 11.83
C VAL A 272 4.90 -8.33 11.02
N SER A 273 3.80 -8.15 10.29
CA SER A 273 3.21 -9.21 9.46
C SER A 273 4.16 -9.66 8.35
N VAL A 274 4.88 -8.74 7.70
CA VAL A 274 5.85 -9.08 6.64
C VAL A 274 7.08 -9.78 7.21
N VAL A 275 7.61 -9.31 8.35
CA VAL A 275 8.73 -9.99 9.03
C VAL A 275 8.34 -11.40 9.45
N TYR A 276 7.13 -11.57 9.99
CA TYR A 276 6.59 -12.89 10.32
C TYR A 276 6.42 -13.78 9.07
N LEU A 277 5.94 -13.21 7.95
CA LEU A 277 5.80 -13.93 6.69
C LEU A 277 7.16 -14.44 6.18
N VAL A 278 8.19 -13.58 6.20
CA VAL A 278 9.56 -13.98 5.82
C VAL A 278 10.06 -15.10 6.73
N PHE A 279 9.87 -14.98 8.05
CA PHE A 279 10.22 -16.03 9.01
C PHE A 279 9.49 -17.36 8.72
N LEU A 280 8.18 -17.31 8.45
CA LEU A 280 7.39 -18.49 8.09
C LEU A 280 7.97 -19.17 6.84
N VAL A 281 8.24 -18.40 5.79
CA VAL A 281 8.80 -18.91 4.53
C VAL A 281 10.15 -19.58 4.78
N THR A 282 11.03 -18.97 5.58
CA THR A 282 12.32 -19.57 5.93
C THR A 282 12.18 -20.89 6.68
N VAL A 283 11.30 -20.95 7.68
CA VAL A 283 11.08 -22.16 8.50
C VAL A 283 10.47 -23.28 7.65
N LYS A 284 9.47 -22.97 6.83
CA LYS A 284 8.85 -23.95 5.94
C LYS A 284 9.85 -24.49 4.91
N ALA A 285 10.70 -23.65 4.35
CA ALA A 285 11.76 -24.09 3.45
C ALA A 285 12.79 -24.99 4.15
N ALA A 286 13.16 -24.68 5.40
CA ALA A 286 14.08 -25.52 6.16
C ALA A 286 13.50 -26.92 6.46
N HIS A 287 12.19 -27.02 6.69
CA HIS A 287 11.52 -28.30 6.91
C HIS A 287 11.28 -29.11 5.63
N LEU A 288 10.89 -28.43 4.54
CA LEU A 288 10.54 -29.09 3.28
C LEU A 288 11.78 -29.42 2.45
N GLY A 289 12.91 -28.72 2.63
CA GLY A 289 14.09 -28.89 1.79
C GLY A 289 13.99 -28.15 0.46
N ILE A 290 14.97 -28.38 -0.42
CA ILE A 290 15.07 -27.74 -1.74
C ILE A 290 14.84 -28.80 -2.83
N HIS A 291 13.85 -28.55 -3.69
CA HIS A 291 13.42 -29.44 -4.76
C HIS A 291 13.46 -28.70 -6.11
N LEU A 292 14.60 -28.73 -6.78
CA LEU A 292 14.82 -28.06 -8.06
C LEU A 292 15.42 -29.03 -9.08
N GLU A 293 14.78 -29.10 -10.24
CA GLU A 293 15.33 -29.71 -11.45
C GLU A 293 15.15 -28.72 -12.60
N PHE A 294 16.20 -28.55 -13.39
CA PHE A 294 16.25 -27.53 -14.43
C PHE A 294 15.94 -28.16 -15.79
N ASN A 295 14.74 -27.89 -16.31
CA ASN A 295 14.32 -28.27 -17.64
C ASN A 295 14.04 -27.01 -18.45
N TRP A 296 14.85 -26.77 -19.49
CA TRP A 296 14.84 -25.48 -20.18
C TRP A 296 13.56 -25.22 -20.97
N PHE A 297 13.08 -26.22 -21.72
CA PHE A 297 11.94 -26.10 -22.63
C PHE A 297 10.96 -27.27 -22.57
N THR A 298 11.36 -28.40 -21.99
CA THR A 298 10.55 -29.62 -21.92
C THR A 298 9.69 -29.60 -20.67
N GLU A 299 8.40 -29.89 -20.84
CA GLU A 299 7.48 -30.06 -19.73
C GLU A 299 7.67 -31.44 -19.10
N ASN A 300 7.76 -31.47 -17.77
CA ASN A 300 7.78 -32.69 -16.97
C ASN A 300 6.52 -32.72 -16.09
N GLU A 301 6.14 -33.90 -15.60
CA GLU A 301 4.95 -34.06 -14.75
C GLU A 301 5.04 -33.24 -13.45
N PHE A 302 6.22 -33.21 -12.83
CA PHE A 302 6.44 -32.53 -11.54
C PHE A 302 7.05 -31.13 -11.67
N PHE A 303 7.80 -30.85 -12.74
CA PHE A 303 8.57 -29.60 -12.90
C PHE A 303 8.09 -28.77 -14.09
N VAL A 304 8.00 -27.45 -13.88
CA VAL A 304 7.67 -26.49 -14.93
C VAL A 304 8.93 -26.07 -15.71
N PRO A 305 8.83 -25.76 -17.01
CA PRO A 305 9.95 -25.27 -17.79
C PRO A 305 10.52 -23.94 -17.25
N GLU A 306 11.83 -23.73 -17.44
CA GLU A 306 12.53 -22.49 -17.06
C GLU A 306 12.06 -21.26 -17.85
N PHE A 307 11.61 -21.47 -19.09
CA PHE A 307 11.07 -20.43 -19.98
C PHE A 307 9.67 -20.80 -20.47
N ARG A 308 8.67 -20.06 -20.01
CA ARG A 308 7.27 -20.24 -20.42
C ARG A 308 6.76 -19.01 -21.15
N ILE A 309 5.83 -19.24 -22.08
CA ILE A 309 5.18 -18.18 -22.88
C ILE A 309 4.28 -17.30 -22.00
N LEU A 310 3.80 -17.82 -20.86
CA LEU A 310 2.93 -17.13 -19.89
C LEU A 310 3.66 -16.08 -19.02
N PHE A 311 4.93 -15.79 -19.33
CA PHE A 311 5.73 -14.77 -18.64
C PHE A 311 5.10 -13.36 -18.53
N PRO A 312 4.24 -12.89 -19.47
CA PRO A 312 3.61 -11.59 -19.31
C PRO A 312 2.69 -11.51 -18.09
N GLN A 313 2.14 -12.63 -17.62
CA GLN A 313 1.31 -12.62 -16.42
C GLN A 313 2.11 -12.15 -15.20
N LEU A 314 3.39 -12.53 -15.10
CA LEU A 314 4.30 -12.06 -14.07
C LEU A 314 4.62 -10.58 -14.22
N THR A 315 4.84 -10.06 -15.44
CA THR A 315 5.14 -8.63 -15.64
C THR A 315 3.95 -7.76 -15.23
N GLY A 316 2.71 -8.19 -15.49
CA GLY A 316 1.50 -7.55 -14.99
C GLY A 316 1.45 -7.49 -13.46
N VAL A 317 1.73 -8.62 -12.80
CA VAL A 317 1.80 -8.70 -11.32
C VAL A 317 2.89 -7.80 -10.74
N LEU A 318 4.10 -7.85 -11.31
CA LEU A 318 5.23 -7.03 -10.84
C LEU A 318 4.99 -5.54 -11.04
N THR A 319 4.26 -5.15 -12.07
CA THR A 319 3.90 -3.75 -12.30
C THR A 319 3.06 -3.19 -11.16
N LEU A 320 2.13 -3.98 -10.60
CA LEU A 320 1.37 -3.59 -9.41
C LEU A 320 2.22 -3.74 -8.14
N ALA A 321 3.07 -4.76 -8.05
CA ALA A 321 3.90 -5.00 -6.87
C ALA A 321 4.88 -3.83 -6.60
N PHE A 322 5.51 -3.28 -7.64
CA PHE A 322 6.38 -2.11 -7.56
C PHE A 322 5.62 -0.77 -7.71
N PHE A 323 4.31 -0.76 -7.46
CA PHE A 323 3.50 0.43 -7.70
C PHE A 323 3.44 1.35 -6.47
N ILE A 324 4.24 2.43 -6.51
CA ILE A 324 4.15 3.54 -5.55
C ILE A 324 4.09 4.92 -6.23
N HIS A 325 4.03 4.95 -7.56
CA HIS A 325 4.17 6.15 -8.38
C HIS A 325 3.13 7.24 -8.06
N ASN A 326 1.93 6.85 -7.61
CA ASN A 326 0.84 7.78 -7.28
C ASN A 326 1.03 8.54 -5.97
N CYS A 327 1.76 7.97 -5.01
CA CYS A 327 1.92 8.54 -3.67
C CYS A 327 3.37 8.79 -3.29
N ILE A 328 4.34 8.50 -4.17
CA ILE A 328 5.75 8.69 -3.84
C ILE A 328 6.09 10.16 -3.54
N ILE A 329 5.38 11.09 -4.17
CA ILE A 329 5.58 12.52 -4.00
C ILE A 329 5.20 12.95 -2.57
N THR A 330 3.99 12.63 -2.11
CA THR A 330 3.59 12.86 -0.70
C THR A 330 4.52 12.16 0.30
N LEU A 331 4.92 10.92 0.02
CA LEU A 331 5.77 10.16 0.93
C LEU A 331 7.16 10.79 1.11
N LEU A 332 7.78 11.22 0.01
CA LEU A 332 9.11 11.83 0.05
C LEU A 332 9.09 13.26 0.59
N GLN A 333 7.99 14.02 0.45
CA GLN A 333 7.86 15.35 1.07
C GLN A 333 8.00 15.32 2.59
N ASN A 334 7.60 14.21 3.23
CA ASN A 334 7.71 14.04 4.67
C ASN A 334 9.15 13.77 5.16
N ASN A 335 10.11 13.54 4.26
CA ASN A 335 11.51 13.27 4.60
C ASN A 335 12.24 14.56 5.03
N ARG A 336 12.95 14.52 6.16
CA ARG A 336 13.69 15.68 6.67
C ARG A 336 14.76 16.17 5.69
N ASN A 337 15.44 15.23 5.02
CA ASN A 337 16.58 15.51 4.16
C ASN A 337 16.22 15.25 2.69
N GLN A 338 15.57 16.23 2.05
CA GLN A 338 15.05 16.13 0.68
C GLN A 338 16.11 15.83 -0.40
N GLU A 339 17.38 16.13 -0.14
CA GLU A 339 18.50 15.82 -1.04
C GLU A 339 18.74 14.31 -1.17
N ASN A 340 18.49 13.56 -0.10
CA ASN A 340 18.70 12.12 -0.06
C ASN A 340 17.55 11.32 -0.67
N ASN A 341 16.46 11.97 -1.09
CA ASN A 341 15.25 11.29 -1.58
C ASN A 341 15.51 10.27 -2.70
N VAL A 342 16.42 10.56 -3.62
CA VAL A 342 16.76 9.64 -4.71
C VAL A 342 17.49 8.40 -4.19
N ARG A 343 18.42 8.59 -3.24
CA ARG A 343 19.12 7.48 -2.58
C ARG A 343 18.12 6.63 -1.79
N ASP A 344 17.30 7.28 -0.97
CA ASP A 344 16.33 6.62 -0.09
C ASP A 344 15.31 5.82 -0.94
N LEU A 345 14.85 6.37 -2.06
CA LEU A 345 14.01 5.67 -3.04
C LEU A 345 14.69 4.42 -3.62
N SER A 346 15.92 4.54 -4.09
CA SER A 346 16.68 3.43 -4.69
C SER A 346 16.94 2.31 -3.68
N VAL A 347 17.31 2.65 -2.44
CA VAL A 347 17.50 1.66 -1.36
C VAL A 347 16.19 0.95 -1.03
N ALA A 348 15.07 1.68 -0.99
CA ALA A 348 13.77 1.08 -0.74
C ALA A 348 13.36 0.10 -1.84
N TYR A 349 13.50 0.46 -3.12
CA TYR A 349 13.21 -0.44 -4.25
C TYR A 349 14.13 -1.66 -4.25
N PHE A 350 15.41 -1.49 -3.93
CA PHE A 350 16.35 -2.61 -3.80
C PHE A 350 15.90 -3.58 -2.70
N LEU A 351 15.53 -3.05 -1.52
CA LEU A 351 15.03 -3.87 -0.41
C LEU A 351 13.74 -4.58 -0.80
N VAL A 352 12.81 -3.91 -1.49
CA VAL A 352 11.56 -4.50 -1.99
C VAL A 352 11.84 -5.63 -2.97
N GLY A 353 12.69 -5.39 -3.97
CA GLY A 353 13.07 -6.38 -4.96
C GLY A 353 13.75 -7.60 -4.32
N LEU A 354 14.62 -7.38 -3.34
CA LEU A 354 15.27 -8.46 -2.59
C LEU A 354 14.26 -9.29 -1.81
N THR A 355 13.28 -8.67 -1.15
CA THR A 355 12.24 -9.41 -0.41
C THR A 355 11.30 -10.19 -1.32
N TYR A 356 10.92 -9.66 -2.48
CA TYR A 356 10.11 -10.39 -3.46
C TYR A 356 10.89 -11.55 -4.08
N LEU A 357 12.16 -11.31 -4.43
CA LEU A 357 13.04 -12.36 -4.93
C LEU A 357 13.22 -13.46 -3.88
N TYR A 358 13.48 -13.10 -2.62
CA TYR A 358 13.65 -14.04 -1.52
C TYR A 358 12.41 -14.92 -1.35
N VAL A 359 11.24 -14.32 -1.13
CA VAL A 359 10.00 -15.10 -0.90
C VAL A 359 9.63 -15.92 -2.13
N GLY A 360 9.74 -15.32 -3.33
CA GLY A 360 9.45 -15.98 -4.59
C GLY A 360 10.30 -17.22 -4.83
N VAL A 361 11.63 -17.07 -4.73
CA VAL A 361 12.60 -18.15 -4.98
C VAL A 361 12.47 -19.24 -3.91
N ILE A 362 12.41 -18.86 -2.63
CA ILE A 362 12.39 -19.84 -1.54
C ILE A 362 11.12 -20.69 -1.58
N ILE A 363 9.94 -20.09 -1.81
CA ILE A 363 8.69 -20.87 -1.92
C ILE A 363 8.69 -21.75 -3.17
N PHE A 364 9.13 -21.24 -4.31
CA PHE A 364 9.19 -22.04 -5.53
C PHE A 364 10.17 -23.22 -5.42
N ALA A 365 11.34 -22.98 -4.81
CA ALA A 365 12.37 -23.99 -4.62
C ALA A 365 12.01 -25.02 -3.57
N SER A 366 11.34 -24.62 -2.48
CA SER A 366 10.94 -25.54 -1.41
C SER A 366 9.64 -26.30 -1.66
N PHE A 367 8.88 -25.93 -2.70
CA PHE A 367 7.65 -26.64 -3.06
C PHE A 367 7.94 -28.13 -3.32
N PRO A 368 7.21 -29.06 -2.65
CA PRO A 368 7.55 -30.49 -2.61
C PRO A 368 7.29 -31.20 -3.95
N SER A 369 8.33 -31.25 -4.80
CA SER A 369 8.29 -31.78 -6.16
C SER A 369 9.47 -32.72 -6.43
N PRO A 370 9.28 -34.05 -6.56
CA PRO A 370 8.07 -34.84 -6.31
C PRO A 370 7.67 -34.86 -4.81
N PRO A 371 6.40 -35.18 -4.42
CA PRO A 371 5.34 -35.81 -5.22
C PRO A 371 4.33 -34.86 -5.87
N LEU A 372 4.35 -33.56 -5.60
CA LEU A 372 3.40 -32.60 -6.17
C LEU A 372 4.02 -31.87 -7.37
N SER A 373 3.20 -31.55 -8.37
CA SER A 373 3.64 -30.73 -9.49
C SER A 373 3.78 -29.27 -9.09
N LYS A 374 4.83 -28.59 -9.57
CA LYS A 374 5.01 -27.14 -9.38
C LYS A 374 3.87 -26.32 -10.01
N GLU A 375 3.04 -26.91 -10.88
CA GLU A 375 1.80 -26.29 -11.35
C GLU A 375 0.79 -26.02 -10.23
N CYS A 376 0.84 -26.78 -9.14
CA CYS A 376 -0.06 -26.64 -8.00
C CYS A 376 0.19 -25.39 -7.15
N ILE A 377 1.25 -24.62 -7.41
CA ILE A 377 1.49 -23.37 -6.68
C ILE A 377 0.33 -22.41 -6.95
N GLU A 378 -0.47 -22.19 -5.90
CA GLU A 378 -1.60 -21.26 -5.88
C GLU A 378 -1.20 -19.78 -5.91
N GLN A 379 -2.11 -18.94 -6.39
CA GLN A 379 -1.93 -17.48 -6.53
C GLN A 379 -1.73 -16.75 -5.20
N ASN A 380 -2.34 -17.28 -4.14
CA ASN A 380 -1.97 -16.96 -2.78
C ASN A 380 -1.20 -18.17 -2.26
N PHE A 381 0.12 -18.05 -2.11
CA PHE A 381 0.90 -19.24 -1.75
C PHE A 381 0.49 -19.81 -0.38
N LEU A 382 -0.12 -19.01 0.50
CA LEU A 382 -0.66 -19.47 1.78
C LEU A 382 -1.84 -20.45 1.61
N ASP A 383 -2.49 -20.50 0.45
CA ASP A 383 -3.55 -21.48 0.17
C ASP A 383 -2.99 -22.88 -0.10
N ASN A 384 -1.69 -23.01 -0.40
CA ASN A 384 -1.02 -24.31 -0.49
C ASN A 384 -0.78 -24.96 0.88
N PHE A 385 -0.86 -24.18 1.97
CA PHE A 385 -0.74 -24.69 3.32
C PHE A 385 -2.12 -24.99 3.90
N PRO A 386 -2.28 -26.12 4.60
CA PRO A 386 -3.57 -26.51 5.13
C PRO A 386 -4.07 -25.52 6.18
N SER A 387 -5.39 -25.51 6.42
CA SER A 387 -6.01 -24.55 7.35
C SER A 387 -5.61 -24.79 8.81
N ASP A 388 -5.10 -25.97 9.16
CA ASP A 388 -4.71 -26.42 10.50
C ASP A 388 -3.24 -26.15 10.86
N ASP A 389 -2.43 -25.67 9.91
CA ASP A 389 -1.05 -25.31 10.21
C ASP A 389 -0.98 -24.03 11.05
N ILE A 390 -0.53 -24.15 12.30
CA ILE A 390 -0.47 -23.06 13.29
C ILE A 390 0.33 -21.86 12.76
N MET A 391 1.47 -22.10 12.10
CA MET A 391 2.30 -21.01 11.55
C MET A 391 1.54 -20.24 10.45
N SER A 392 0.92 -20.96 9.52
CA SER A 392 0.09 -20.35 8.47
C SER A 392 -1.14 -19.65 9.03
N PHE A 393 -1.76 -20.17 10.09
CA PHE A 393 -2.86 -19.53 10.79
C PHE A 393 -2.45 -18.18 11.40
N VAL A 394 -1.33 -18.12 12.11
CA VAL A 394 -0.81 -16.87 12.69
C VAL A 394 -0.45 -15.86 11.59
N ALA A 395 0.14 -16.30 10.48
CA ALA A 395 0.40 -15.43 9.33
C ALA A 395 -0.89 -14.83 8.75
N ARG A 396 -1.93 -15.65 8.56
CA ARG A 396 -3.24 -15.22 8.05
C ARG A 396 -3.89 -14.19 8.99
N ILE A 397 -3.78 -14.34 10.31
CA ILE A 397 -4.30 -13.34 11.27
C ILE A 397 -3.53 -12.02 11.18
N PHE A 398 -2.19 -12.05 11.16
CA PHE A 398 -1.40 -10.83 11.04
C PHE A 398 -1.65 -10.09 9.73
N LEU A 399 -1.74 -10.82 8.62
CA LEU A 399 -2.10 -10.27 7.32
C LEU A 399 -3.53 -9.74 7.29
N LEU A 400 -4.50 -10.43 7.91
CA LEU A 400 -5.88 -9.98 8.01
C LEU A 400 -5.97 -8.65 8.77
N PHE A 401 -5.33 -8.55 9.94
CA PHE A 401 -5.36 -7.34 10.74
C PHE A 401 -4.61 -6.19 10.06
N GLN A 402 -3.48 -6.46 9.38
CA GLN A 402 -2.81 -5.50 8.50
C GLN A 402 -3.78 -5.00 7.41
N MET A 403 -4.44 -5.88 6.67
CA MET A 403 -5.32 -5.48 5.57
C MET A 403 -6.53 -4.69 6.07
N MET A 404 -7.11 -5.05 7.22
CA MET A 404 -8.20 -4.30 7.84
C MET A 404 -7.80 -2.85 8.21
N THR A 405 -6.54 -2.60 8.55
CA THR A 405 -6.06 -1.25 8.89
C THR A 405 -5.65 -0.43 7.66
N VAL A 406 -5.12 -1.08 6.62
CA VAL A 406 -4.73 -0.41 5.37
C VAL A 406 -5.92 -0.12 4.46
N TYR A 407 -6.96 -0.97 4.48
CA TYR A 407 -8.13 -0.81 3.62
C TYR A 407 -8.85 0.54 3.78
N PRO A 408 -9.12 1.06 5.01
CA PRO A 408 -9.65 2.41 5.19
C PRO A 408 -8.75 3.53 4.67
N LEU A 409 -7.42 3.37 4.74
CA LEU A 409 -6.47 4.36 4.23
C LEU A 409 -6.54 4.46 2.70
N LEU A 410 -6.62 3.32 2.01
CA LEU A 410 -6.82 3.28 0.55
C LEU A 410 -8.17 3.88 0.15
N GLY A 411 -9.24 3.60 0.90
CA GLY A 411 -10.55 4.21 0.69
C GLY A 411 -10.52 5.74 0.86
N TYR A 412 -9.79 6.23 1.86
CA TYR A 412 -9.58 7.68 2.04
C TYR A 412 -8.82 8.30 0.86
N LEU A 413 -7.77 7.65 0.35
CA LEU A 413 -7.02 8.14 -0.83
C LEU A 413 -7.91 8.18 -2.08
N ALA A 414 -8.70 7.13 -2.32
CA ALA A 414 -9.66 7.08 -3.43
C ALA A 414 -10.69 8.22 -3.31
N ARG A 415 -11.16 8.49 -2.10
CA ARG A 415 -12.07 9.60 -1.84
C ARG A 415 -11.45 10.97 -2.10
N VAL A 416 -10.24 11.22 -1.60
CA VAL A 416 -9.54 12.51 -1.80
C VAL A 416 -9.33 12.78 -3.28
N GLN A 417 -8.88 11.77 -4.03
CA GLN A 417 -8.63 11.92 -5.47
C GLN A 417 -9.93 12.08 -6.27
N LEU A 418 -10.95 11.26 -6.03
CA LEU A 418 -12.20 11.32 -6.79
C LEU A 418 -13.01 12.57 -6.42
N LEU A 419 -13.36 12.72 -5.15
CA LEU A 419 -14.24 13.81 -4.71
C LEU A 419 -13.54 15.16 -4.73
N GLY A 420 -12.24 15.19 -4.42
CA GLY A 420 -11.44 16.42 -4.50
C GLY A 420 -11.38 16.97 -5.92
N GLN A 421 -11.26 16.10 -6.94
CA GLN A 421 -11.22 16.55 -8.33
C GLN A 421 -12.60 16.84 -8.93
N VAL A 422 -13.63 16.04 -8.60
CA VAL A 422 -14.98 16.21 -9.16
C VAL A 422 -15.73 17.38 -8.51
N PHE A 423 -15.63 17.53 -7.19
CA PHE A 423 -16.41 18.51 -6.43
C PHE A 423 -15.58 19.68 -5.88
N GLY A 424 -14.26 19.68 -6.08
CA GLY A 424 -13.36 20.69 -5.51
C GLY A 424 -13.18 20.60 -3.99
N ASN A 425 -13.93 19.72 -3.31
CA ASN A 425 -13.93 19.54 -1.86
C ASN A 425 -13.71 18.07 -1.51
N VAL A 426 -12.82 17.82 -0.55
CA VAL A 426 -12.47 16.47 -0.09
C VAL A 426 -13.64 15.78 0.64
N TYR A 427 -14.49 16.54 1.33
CA TYR A 427 -15.71 16.06 2.00
C TYR A 427 -16.92 16.91 1.55
N PRO A 428 -17.55 16.62 0.41
CA PRO A 428 -18.68 17.43 -0.07
C PRO A 428 -19.94 17.19 0.77
N SER A 429 -20.27 15.93 1.08
CA SER A 429 -21.36 15.56 2.00
C SER A 429 -21.22 14.11 2.46
N VAL A 430 -21.92 13.75 3.54
CA VAL A 430 -21.98 12.36 4.05
C VAL A 430 -22.53 11.42 2.98
N PHE A 431 -23.57 11.83 2.24
CA PHE A 431 -24.22 11.01 1.22
C PHE A 431 -23.28 10.64 0.08
N HIS A 432 -22.53 11.62 -0.45
CA HIS A 432 -21.58 11.38 -1.56
C HIS A 432 -20.45 10.43 -1.14
N VAL A 433 -19.97 10.57 0.09
CA VAL A 433 -18.94 9.68 0.67
C VAL A 433 -19.51 8.27 0.85
N LEU A 434 -20.72 8.15 1.38
CA LEU A 434 -21.38 6.86 1.58
C LEU A 434 -21.60 6.14 0.26
N VAL A 435 -22.10 6.83 -0.78
CA VAL A 435 -22.31 6.25 -2.12
C VAL A 435 -21.00 5.72 -2.70
N LEU A 436 -19.90 6.48 -2.61
CA LEU A 436 -18.59 6.04 -3.07
C LEU A 436 -18.11 4.80 -2.31
N ASN A 437 -18.19 4.82 -0.98
CA ASN A 437 -17.75 3.71 -0.14
C ASN A 437 -18.58 2.44 -0.39
N VAL A 438 -19.90 2.57 -0.55
CA VAL A 438 -20.80 1.45 -0.89
C VAL A 438 -20.48 0.91 -2.27
N ALA A 439 -20.19 1.76 -3.26
CA ALA A 439 -19.79 1.31 -4.60
C ALA A 439 -18.47 0.51 -4.57
N ILE A 440 -17.46 0.99 -3.84
CA ILE A 440 -16.16 0.32 -3.73
C ILE A 440 -16.28 -1.02 -2.98
N VAL A 441 -17.00 -1.04 -1.84
CA VAL A 441 -17.25 -2.28 -1.08
C VAL A 441 -18.07 -3.26 -1.92
N GLY A 442 -19.10 -2.78 -2.62
CA GLY A 442 -19.92 -3.58 -3.52
C GLY A 442 -19.10 -4.25 -4.63
N ALA A 443 -18.16 -3.52 -5.24
CA ALA A 443 -17.23 -4.09 -6.21
C ALA A 443 -16.33 -5.17 -5.59
N GLY A 444 -15.82 -4.96 -4.37
CA GLY A 444 -15.02 -5.95 -3.64
C GLY A 444 -15.81 -7.24 -3.33
N VAL A 445 -17.04 -7.10 -2.83
CA VAL A 445 -17.94 -8.23 -2.52
C VAL A 445 -18.32 -8.99 -3.79
N ALA A 446 -18.69 -8.29 -4.86
CA ALA A 446 -19.04 -8.91 -6.13
C ALA A 446 -17.87 -9.75 -6.69
N MET A 447 -16.65 -9.20 -6.67
CA MET A 447 -15.46 -9.94 -7.12
C MET A 447 -15.14 -11.13 -6.21
N ALA A 448 -15.22 -10.98 -4.89
CA ALA A 448 -15.02 -12.10 -3.97
C ALA A 448 -16.05 -13.24 -4.17
N ARG A 449 -17.28 -12.91 -4.56
CA ARG A 449 -18.35 -13.88 -4.79
C ARG A 449 -18.28 -14.55 -6.17
N PHE A 450 -18.02 -13.79 -7.23
CA PHE A 450 -18.15 -14.26 -8.62
C PHE A 450 -16.82 -14.62 -9.27
N TYR A 451 -15.73 -13.93 -8.91
CA TYR A 451 -14.42 -14.13 -9.55
C TYR A 451 -13.26 -13.92 -8.55
N PRO A 452 -13.05 -14.82 -7.58
CA PRO A 452 -12.02 -14.69 -6.54
C PRO A 452 -10.61 -15.07 -7.03
N ASN A 453 -10.24 -14.64 -8.25
CA ASN A 453 -8.93 -14.92 -8.86
C ASN A 453 -7.99 -13.73 -8.62
N ILE A 454 -7.17 -13.83 -7.58
CA ILE A 454 -6.29 -12.76 -7.09
C ILE A 454 -5.25 -12.36 -8.14
N GLY A 455 -4.56 -13.34 -8.73
CA GLY A 455 -3.54 -13.13 -9.77
C GLY A 455 -4.13 -12.48 -11.02
N GLY A 456 -5.34 -12.86 -11.42
CA GLY A 456 -6.08 -12.25 -12.52
C GLY A 456 -6.37 -10.77 -12.26
N ILE A 457 -6.88 -10.41 -11.07
CA ILE A 457 -7.18 -9.02 -10.73
C ILE A 457 -5.89 -8.19 -10.67
N ILE A 458 -4.85 -8.72 -10.01
CA ILE A 458 -3.55 -8.05 -9.86
C ILE A 458 -2.91 -7.80 -11.23
N ARG A 459 -2.87 -8.80 -12.14
CA ARG A 459 -2.21 -8.65 -13.45
C ARG A 459 -2.89 -7.60 -14.33
N TYR A 460 -4.23 -7.60 -14.39
CA TYR A 460 -4.98 -6.66 -15.23
C TYR A 460 -4.96 -5.25 -14.65
N SER A 461 -5.16 -5.13 -13.33
CA SER A 461 -5.08 -3.84 -12.63
C SER A 461 -3.68 -3.25 -12.80
N GLY A 462 -2.63 -4.04 -12.53
CA GLY A 462 -1.23 -3.65 -12.65
C GLY A 462 -0.83 -3.22 -14.05
N ALA A 463 -1.17 -4.01 -15.08
CA ALA A 463 -0.87 -3.67 -16.46
C ALA A 463 -1.59 -2.40 -16.92
N THR A 464 -2.86 -2.23 -16.53
CA THR A 464 -3.68 -1.07 -16.94
C THR A 464 -3.21 0.22 -16.27
N CYS A 465 -3.05 0.23 -14.95
CA CYS A 465 -2.57 1.43 -14.25
C CYS A 465 -1.08 1.70 -14.53
N GLY A 466 -0.30 0.63 -14.70
CA GLY A 466 1.12 0.68 -15.04
C GLY A 466 1.40 1.30 -16.39
N LEU A 467 0.59 0.99 -17.41
CA LEU A 467 0.67 1.62 -18.71
C LEU A 467 0.74 3.14 -18.57
N ALA A 468 -0.19 3.73 -17.83
CA ALA A 468 -0.27 5.17 -17.65
C ALA A 468 0.79 5.72 -16.69
N PHE A 469 0.77 5.28 -15.42
CA PHE A 469 1.54 5.92 -14.34
C PHE A 469 3.00 5.48 -14.24
N VAL A 470 3.32 4.28 -14.71
CA VAL A 470 4.69 3.76 -14.68
C VAL A 470 5.37 4.07 -16.00
N PHE A 471 4.76 3.70 -17.13
CA PHE A 471 5.45 3.76 -18.42
C PHE A 471 5.20 5.07 -19.19
N VAL A 472 3.94 5.44 -19.45
CA VAL A 472 3.58 6.51 -20.39
C VAL A 472 3.82 7.91 -19.82
N TYR A 473 3.18 8.28 -18.70
CA TYR A 473 3.26 9.64 -18.18
C TYR A 473 4.68 10.07 -17.81
N PRO A 474 5.48 9.28 -17.06
CA PRO A 474 6.82 9.72 -16.68
C PRO A 474 7.73 9.92 -17.89
N SER A 475 7.58 9.05 -18.90
CA SER A 475 8.37 9.10 -20.14
C SER A 475 7.99 10.29 -21.01
N LEU A 476 6.68 10.52 -21.22
CA LEU A 476 6.19 11.66 -22.00
C LEU A 476 6.50 12.99 -21.32
N ILE A 477 6.28 13.12 -20.02
CA ILE A 477 6.59 14.34 -19.26
C ILE A 477 8.07 14.68 -19.39
N TYR A 478 8.95 13.68 -19.27
CA TYR A 478 10.39 13.90 -19.42
C TYR A 478 10.77 14.33 -20.85
N MET A 479 10.23 13.67 -21.87
CA MET A 479 10.47 14.03 -23.27
C MET A 479 9.99 15.44 -23.60
N ILE A 480 8.77 15.80 -23.17
CA ILE A 480 8.19 17.14 -23.40
C ILE A 480 9.03 18.20 -22.67
N SER A 481 9.45 17.92 -21.44
CA SER A 481 10.31 18.84 -20.68
C SER A 481 11.65 19.09 -21.38
N LEU A 482 12.32 18.03 -21.87
CA LEU A 482 13.56 18.16 -22.65
C LEU A 482 13.36 18.91 -23.96
N HIS A 483 12.24 18.67 -24.65
CA HIS A 483 11.92 19.35 -25.90
C HIS A 483 11.71 20.85 -25.67
N ARG A 484 10.96 21.24 -24.62
CA ARG A 484 10.78 22.65 -24.23
C ARG A 484 12.08 23.32 -23.84
N ALA A 485 13.04 22.58 -23.28
CA ALA A 485 14.36 23.07 -22.94
C ALA A 485 15.34 23.10 -24.14
N GLY A 486 14.96 22.58 -25.31
CA GLY A 486 15.85 22.46 -26.47
C GLY A 486 17.00 21.45 -26.29
N GLN A 487 16.91 20.56 -25.30
CA GLN A 487 17.96 19.60 -24.91
C GLN A 487 17.60 18.14 -25.27
N LEU A 488 16.61 17.93 -26.13
CA LEU A 488 16.16 16.60 -26.50
C LEU A 488 17.18 15.93 -27.43
N THR A 489 17.79 14.83 -26.97
CA THR A 489 18.72 14.02 -27.75
C THR A 489 18.02 12.79 -28.34
N TRP A 490 18.49 12.31 -29.49
CA TRP A 490 17.98 11.10 -30.15
C TRP A 490 18.03 9.84 -29.27
N PRO A 491 19.12 9.56 -28.52
CA PRO A 491 19.17 8.39 -27.63
C PRO A 491 18.10 8.46 -26.53
N ALA A 492 17.89 9.65 -25.95
CA ALA A 492 16.85 9.83 -24.94
C ALA A 492 15.46 9.58 -25.54
N LEU A 493 15.19 10.07 -26.76
CA LEU A 493 13.93 9.83 -27.45
C LEU A 493 13.67 8.33 -27.65
N ILE A 494 14.64 7.60 -28.20
CA ILE A 494 14.51 6.16 -28.51
C ILE A 494 14.25 5.34 -27.25
N ILE A 495 15.00 5.60 -26.16
CA ILE A 495 14.85 4.87 -24.90
C ILE A 495 13.44 5.07 -24.31
N HIS A 496 12.92 6.29 -24.30
CA HIS A 496 11.61 6.56 -23.69
C HIS A 496 10.44 6.05 -24.55
N ILE A 497 10.58 6.09 -25.88
CA ILE A 497 9.62 5.44 -26.77
C ILE A 497 9.61 3.93 -26.54
N PHE A 498 10.78 3.31 -26.37
CA PHE A 498 10.88 1.88 -26.07
C PHE A 498 10.18 1.52 -24.74
N ILE A 499 10.35 2.33 -23.69
CA ILE A 499 9.64 2.13 -22.41
C ILE A 499 8.11 2.21 -22.59
N ILE A 500 7.62 3.16 -23.39
CA ILE A 500 6.19 3.28 -23.70
C ILE A 500 5.69 2.02 -24.44
N LEU A 501 6.44 1.54 -25.43
CA LEU A 501 6.10 0.33 -26.18
C LEU A 501 6.09 -0.91 -25.29
N LEU A 502 7.03 -1.03 -24.34
CA LEU A 502 7.02 -2.12 -23.35
C LEU A 502 5.77 -2.07 -22.47
N GLY A 503 5.35 -0.89 -22.02
CA GLY A 503 4.12 -0.73 -21.24
C GLY A 503 2.87 -1.14 -22.04
N LEU A 504 2.80 -0.75 -23.32
CA LEU A 504 1.72 -1.14 -24.22
C LEU A 504 1.71 -2.64 -24.49
N ALA A 505 2.88 -3.23 -24.76
CA ALA A 505 3.05 -4.66 -24.95
C ALA A 505 2.64 -5.45 -23.70
N ASN A 506 2.99 -4.97 -22.50
CA ASN A 506 2.60 -5.59 -21.25
C ASN A 506 1.08 -5.68 -21.08
N LEU A 507 0.34 -4.62 -21.43
CA LEU A 507 -1.13 -4.62 -21.38
C LEU A 507 -1.74 -5.54 -22.43
N ILE A 508 -1.31 -5.43 -23.69
CA ILE A 508 -1.82 -6.26 -24.79
C ILE A 508 -1.57 -7.74 -24.50
N ALA A 509 -0.39 -8.08 -23.98
CA ALA A 509 -0.03 -9.46 -23.67
C ALA A 509 -0.95 -10.10 -22.63
N GLN A 510 -1.52 -9.35 -21.66
CA GLN A 510 -2.47 -9.91 -20.68
C GLN A 510 -3.79 -10.42 -21.29
N PHE A 511 -4.13 -9.95 -22.49
CA PHE A 511 -5.33 -10.39 -23.21
C PHE A 511 -5.05 -11.53 -24.18
N LEU A 512 -3.80 -11.67 -24.62
CA LEU A 512 -3.37 -12.71 -25.55
C LEU A 512 -2.87 -13.97 -24.83
N LEU A 513 -2.30 -13.82 -23.63
CA LEU A 513 -1.60 -14.82 -22.82
C LEU A 513 -2.01 -14.68 -21.34
#